data_AF-A0A2H5WQ43-F1
#
_entry.id   AF-A0A2H5WQ43-F1
#
_cell.length_a   1.000
_cell.length_b   1.000
_cell.length_c   1.000
_cell.angle_alpha   90.00
_cell.angle_beta   90.00
_cell.angle_gamma   90.00
#
_symmetry.space_group_name_H-M   'P 1'
#
loop_
_entity.id
_entity.type
_entity.pdbx_description
1 polymer ?
#
loop_
_entity_poly.entity_id
_entity_poly.type
_entity_poly.pdbx_seq_one_letter_code
_entity_poly.pdbx_strand_id
1 'polypeptide(L)' 'MLRKIGEYFESGAKQVWLLFPETRTVNVYTAPFEVRTLSAEEELTGGDLLPDFRCKVKELFDL' A
#
# COMPACT_ATOMS: atom_id res chain seq x y z
N MET A 1 8.14 4.02 -11.71
CA MET A 1 7.29 3.96 -10.50
C MET A 1 7.92 4.68 -9.32
N LEU A 2 9.19 4.41 -8.97
CA LEU A 2 9.89 5.08 -7.86
C LEU A 2 9.84 6.62 -7.89
N ARG A 3 9.91 7.23 -9.09
CA ARG A 3 9.77 8.69 -9.24
C ARG A 3 8.44 9.22 -8.70
N LYS A 4 7.32 8.58 -9.06
CA LYS A 4 5.98 8.98 -8.60
C LYS A 4 5.79 8.77 -7.10
N ILE A 5 6.35 7.69 -6.56
CA ILE A 5 6.34 7.45 -5.12
C ILE A 5 7.05 8.60 -4.40
N GLY A 6 8.24 8.98 -4.87
CA GLY A 6 8.97 10.16 -4.39
C GLY A 6 8.13 11.44 -4.45
N GLU A 7 7.54 11.74 -5.61
CA GLU A 7 6.67 12.92 -5.81
C GLU A 7 5.48 12.95 -4.82
N TYR A 8 4.87 11.80 -4.51
CA TYR A 8 3.78 11.74 -3.52
C TYR A 8 4.27 12.04 -2.10
N PHE A 9 5.43 11.51 -1.70
CA PHE A 9 6.04 11.81 -0.40
C PHE A 9 6.52 13.27 -0.31
N GLU A 10 7.10 13.82 -1.38
CA GLU A 10 7.46 15.24 -1.48
C GLU A 10 6.22 16.14 -1.35
N SER A 11 5.06 15.67 -1.83
CA SER A 11 3.77 16.33 -1.68
C SER A 11 3.11 16.13 -0.31
N GLY A 12 3.78 15.44 0.63
CA GLY A 12 3.33 15.29 2.02
C GLY A 12 2.56 14.00 2.33
N ALA A 13 2.45 13.06 1.38
CA ALA A 13 1.88 11.75 1.67
C ALA A 13 2.65 11.05 2.80
N LYS A 14 1.92 10.35 3.67
CA LYS A 14 2.51 9.58 4.79
C LYS A 14 2.64 8.10 4.49
N GLN A 15 1.85 7.61 3.54
CA GLN A 15 1.87 6.24 3.08
C GLN A 15 1.37 6.19 1.63
N VAL A 16 1.92 5.29 0.82
CA VAL A 16 1.49 5.06 -0.56
C VAL A 16 1.27 3.56 -0.77
N TRP A 17 0.11 3.18 -1.28
CA TRP A 17 -0.21 1.79 -1.63
C TRP A 17 -0.23 1.60 -3.14
N LEU A 18 0.59 0.70 -3.65
CA LEU A 18 0.56 0.27 -5.05
C LEU A 18 -0.06 -1.12 -5.13
N LEU A 19 -1.22 -1.19 -5.79
CA LEU A 19 -1.97 -2.42 -6.00
C LEU A 19 -1.53 -3.07 -7.32
N PHE A 20 -1.27 -4.37 -7.30
CA PHE A 20 -0.91 -5.17 -8.47
C PHE A 20 -1.95 -6.27 -8.69
N PRO A 21 -2.99 -6.03 -9.52
CA PRO A 21 -4.09 -6.97 -9.72
C PRO A 21 -3.66 -8.33 -10.30
N GLU A 22 -2.66 -8.34 -11.19
CA GLU A 22 -2.17 -9.57 -11.84
C GLU A 22 -1.58 -10.56 -10.83
N THR A 23 -0.84 -10.07 -9.84
CA THR A 23 -0.22 -10.87 -8.78
C THR A 23 -1.03 -10.90 -7.49
N ARG A 24 -2.11 -10.11 -7.41
CA ARG A 24 -2.92 -9.87 -6.20
C ARG A 24 -2.06 -9.49 -4.99
N THR A 25 -1.11 -8.60 -5.22
CA THR A 25 -0.20 -8.09 -4.17
C THR A 25 -0.37 -6.59 -3.99
N VAL A 26 0.03 -6.10 -2.82
CA VAL A 26 0.10 -4.67 -2.51
C VAL A 26 1.48 -4.31 -2.01
N ASN A 27 2.11 -3.31 -2.61
CA ASN A 27 3.31 -2.70 -2.04
C ASN A 27 2.91 -1.49 -1.19
N VAL A 28 3.22 -1.56 0.09
CA VAL A 28 3.01 -0.50 1.08
C VAL A 28 4.32 0.25 1.27
N TYR A 29 4.32 1.54 0.94
CA TYR A 29 5.44 2.44 1.18
C TYR A 29 5.12 3.34 2.37
N THR A 30 6.00 3.38 3.36
CA THR A 30 5.99 4.33 4.49
C THR A 30 7.02 5.44 4.32
N ALA A 31 7.98 5.23 3.42
CA ALA A 31 8.94 6.22 2.95
C ALA A 31 9.30 5.92 1.47
N PRO A 32 9.94 6.85 0.73
CA PRO A 32 10.24 6.66 -0.69
C PRO A 32 11.03 5.39 -1.03
N PHE A 33 11.82 4.88 -0.09
CA PHE A 33 12.69 3.72 -0.25
C PHE A 33 12.38 2.57 0.71
N GLU A 34 11.33 2.70 1.52
CA GLU A 34 10.89 1.66 2.46
C GLU A 34 9.61 1.04 1.92
N VAL A 35 9.66 -0.25 1.61
CA VAL A 35 8.53 -0.97 1.02
C VAL A 35 8.32 -2.32 1.70
N ARG A 36 7.06 -2.64 1.96
CA ARG A 36 6.61 -3.97 2.32
C ARG A 36 5.63 -4.47 1.27
N THR A 37 5.86 -5.65 0.74
CA THR A 37 4.90 -6.33 -0.15
C THR A 37 4.00 -7.23 0.70
N LEU A 38 2.69 -7.10 0.51
CA LEU A 38 1.67 -7.95 1.09
C LEU A 38 1.09 -8.87 0.02
N SER A 39 0.97 -10.16 0.36
CA SER A 39 0.25 -11.17 -0.41
C SER A 39 -1.26 -11.08 -0.20
N ALA A 40 -2.04 -11.75 -1.07
CA ALA A 40 -3.51 -11.77 -1.02
C ALA A 40 -4.10 -12.21 0.33
N GLU A 41 -3.38 -13.06 1.06
CA GLU A 41 -3.76 -13.69 2.32
C GLU A 41 -3.40 -12.82 3.52
N GLU A 42 -2.47 -11.89 3.36
CA GLU A 42 -2.12 -10.89 4.35
C GLU A 42 -3.19 -9.80 4.45
N GLU A 43 -3.10 -9.06 5.55
CA GLU A 43 -4.01 -7.96 5.84
C GLU A 43 -3.31 -6.63 5.58
N LEU A 44 -3.97 -5.77 4.83
CA LEU A 44 -3.59 -4.38 4.68
C LEU A 44 -4.20 -3.58 5.83
N THR A 45 -3.35 -2.84 6.54
CA THR A 45 -3.78 -1.97 7.64
C THR A 45 -3.40 -0.52 7.33
N GLY A 46 -4.17 0.42 7.87
CA GLY A 46 -3.87 1.85 7.79
C GLY A 46 -2.77 2.34 8.73
N GLY A 47 -2.29 1.49 9.64
CA GLY A 47 -1.44 1.90 10.75
C GLY A 47 -2.05 3.06 11.54
N ASP A 48 -1.21 3.97 12.02
CA ASP A 48 -1.65 5.15 12.78
C ASP A 48 -2.43 6.17 11.93
N LEU A 49 -2.33 6.10 10.59
CA LEU A 49 -3.00 7.03 9.68
C LEU A 49 -4.50 6.73 9.56
N LEU A 50 -4.86 5.45 9.56
CA LEU A 50 -6.24 4.97 9.54
C LEU A 50 -6.37 3.80 10.52
N PRO A 51 -6.49 4.07 11.84
CA PRO A 51 -6.40 3.05 12.90
C PRO A 51 -7.41 1.92 12.77
N ASP A 52 -8.61 2.22 12.26
CA ASP A 52 -9.70 1.26 12.12
C ASP A 52 -9.75 0.61 10.73
N PHE A 53 -8.90 1.05 9.79
CA PHE A 53 -8.86 0.47 8.45
C PHE A 53 -8.06 -0.82 8.43
N ARG A 54 -8.73 -1.93 8.13
CA ARG A 54 -8.15 -3.25 7.93
C ARG A 54 -8.95 -4.01 6.88
N CYS A 55 -8.28 -4.66 5.93
CA CYS A 55 -8.92 -5.55 4.97
C CYS A 55 -7.94 -6.64 4.52
N LYS A 56 -8.45 -7.78 4.04
CA LYS A 56 -7.57 -8.72 3.35
C LYS A 56 -7.17 -8.14 2.00
N VAL A 57 -5.93 -8.35 1.59
CA VAL A 57 -5.43 -7.82 0.31
C VAL A 57 -6.27 -8.33 -0.86
N LYS A 58 -6.70 -9.61 -0.83
CA LYS A 58 -7.59 -10.17 -1.86
C LYS A 58 -8.90 -9.40 -2.05
N GLU A 59 -9.47 -8.83 -0.98
CA GLU A 59 -10.75 -8.12 -1.01
C GLU A 59 -10.68 -6.83 -1.84
N LEU A 60 -9.47 -6.27 -2.03
CA LEU A 60 -9.26 -5.08 -2.87
C LEU A 60 -9.40 -5.37 -4.37
N PHE A 61 -9.43 -6.63 -4.76
CA PHE A 61 -9.49 -7.09 -6.15
C PHE A 61 -10.79 -7.84 -6.47
N ASP A 62 -11.64 -8.04 -5.47
CA ASP A 62 -12.95 -8.65 -5.64
C ASP A 62 -13.94 -7.54 -6.09
N LEU A 63 -14.41 -7.61 -7.34
CA LEU A 63 -15.44 -6.73 -7.92
C LEU A 63 -16.71 -7.52 -8.21
#